data_AF-A0A0Q4K3P0-F1
#
_entry.id   AF-A0A0Q4K3P0-F1
#
_cell.length_a   1.000
_cell.length_b   1.000
_cell.length_c   1.000
_cell.angle_alpha   90.00
_cell.angle_beta   90.00
_cell.angle_gamma   90.00
#
_symmetry.space_group_name_H-M   'P 1'
#
loop_
_entity.id
_entity.type
_entity.pdbx_description
1 polymer ?
#
loop_
_entity_poly.entity_id
_entity_poly.type
_entity_poly.pdbx_seq_one_letter_code
_entity_poly.pdbx_strand_id
1 'polypeptide(L)'
;MLLVLFIAFADGEVISEIALLERVGLSVTAGRRWIAHLVGEDQIELREGGGGVTLSETALTKLRIFLDEACDVSNWLVSVRH
;
A
#
# COMPACT_ATOMS: atom_id res chain seq x y z
N MET A 1 2.53 -1.10 -5.01
CA MET A 1 1.10 -1.31 -4.66
C MET A 1 0.81 -0.91 -3.22
N LEU A 2 1.44 -1.51 -2.22
CA LEU A 2 1.14 -1.24 -0.79
C LEU A 2 1.24 0.25 -0.41
N LEU A 3 2.29 0.94 -0.84
CA LEU A 3 2.44 2.37 -0.60
C LEU A 3 1.32 3.22 -1.25
N VAL A 4 0.88 2.84 -2.45
CA VAL A 4 -0.24 3.53 -3.13
C VAL A 4 -1.54 3.35 -2.34
N LEU A 5 -1.78 2.13 -1.84
CA LEU A 5 -2.94 1.85 -0.99
C LEU A 5 -2.86 2.54 0.38
N PHE A 6 -1.66 2.69 0.93
CA PHE A 6 -1.43 3.44 2.17
C PHE A 6 -1.75 4.92 2.01
N ILE A 7 -1.28 5.54 0.93
CA ILE A 7 -1.59 6.95 0.62
C ILE A 7 -3.11 7.12 0.43
N ALA A 8 -3.74 6.22 -0.34
CA ALA A 8 -5.18 6.22 -0.53
C ALA A 8 -5.94 6.13 0.80
N PHE A 9 -5.52 5.23 1.69
CA PHE A 9 -6.09 5.11 3.02
C PHE A 9 -5.95 6.41 3.83
N ALA A 10 -4.77 7.04 3.81
CA ALA A 10 -4.53 8.30 4.51
C ALA A 10 -5.42 9.45 3.98
N ASP A 11 -5.70 9.43 2.67
CA ASP A 11 -6.58 10.40 2.01
C ASP A 11 -8.09 10.04 2.13
N GLY A 12 -8.43 8.91 2.75
CA GLY A 12 -9.80 8.40 2.81
C GLY A 12 -10.36 7.94 1.46
N GLU A 13 -9.48 7.67 0.50
CA GLU A 13 -9.80 7.25 -0.86
C GLU A 13 -10.03 5.73 -0.94
N VAL A 14 -11.10 5.33 -1.65
CA VAL A 14 -11.33 3.94 -2.05
C VAL A 14 -10.86 3.75 -3.49
N ILE A 15 -9.85 2.90 -3.69
CA ILE A 15 -9.27 2.63 -5.01
C ILE A 15 -9.84 1.35 -5.60
N SER A 16 -10.31 1.41 -6.86
CA SER A 16 -10.67 0.21 -7.64
C SER A 16 -9.43 -0.57 -8.08
N GLU A 17 -9.58 -1.86 -8.38
CA GLU A 17 -8.49 -2.69 -8.90
C GLU A 17 -7.80 -2.03 -10.10
N ILE A 18 -8.58 -1.61 -11.11
CA ILE A 18 -8.04 -1.00 -12.33
C ILE A 18 -7.27 0.27 -12.03
N ALA A 19 -7.81 1.16 -11.19
CA ALA A 19 -7.13 2.40 -10.80
C ALA A 19 -5.82 2.11 -10.03
N LEU A 20 -5.79 1.07 -9.18
CA LEU A 20 -4.55 0.65 -8.53
C LEU A 20 -3.51 0.22 -9.57
N LEU A 21 -3.90 -0.61 -10.53
CA LEU A 21 -2.99 -1.13 -11.57
C LEU A 21 -2.43 -0.01 -12.45
N GLU A 22 -3.26 0.96 -12.81
CA GLU A 22 -2.83 2.16 -13.55
C GLU A 22 -1.82 2.98 -12.75
N ARG A 23 -2.09 3.25 -11.45
CA ARG A 23 -1.18 4.01 -10.58
C ARG A 23 0.18 3.34 -10.39
N VAL A 24 0.24 2.01 -10.41
CA VAL A 24 1.50 1.28 -10.28
C VAL A 24 2.13 0.91 -11.63
N GLY A 25 1.52 1.31 -12.75
CA GLY A 25 2.03 1.07 -14.09
C GLY A 25 2.08 -0.41 -14.48
N LEU A 26 1.19 -1.25 -13.95
CA LEU A 26 1.13 -2.68 -14.26
C LEU A 26 0.05 -3.00 -15.29
N SER A 27 0.35 -3.92 -16.19
CA SER A 27 -0.68 -4.51 -17.05
C SER A 27 -1.71 -5.27 -16.20
N VAL A 28 -2.96 -5.36 -16.68
CA VAL A 28 -4.06 -6.03 -15.96
C VAL A 28 -3.68 -7.46 -15.56
N THR A 29 -3.07 -8.22 -16.47
CA THR A 29 -2.70 -9.62 -16.22
C THR A 29 -1.57 -9.78 -15.19
N ALA A 30 -0.57 -8.88 -15.19
CA ALA A 30 0.50 -8.91 -14.20
C ALA A 30 0.00 -8.40 -12.84
N GLY A 31 -0.78 -7.31 -12.86
CA GLY A 31 -1.37 -6.69 -11.69
C GLY A 31 -2.30 -7.64 -10.92
N ARG A 32 -3.19 -8.36 -11.61
CA ARG A 32 -4.07 -9.36 -10.98
C ARG A 32 -3.29 -10.50 -10.31
N ARG A 33 -2.18 -10.95 -10.91
CA ARG A 33 -1.31 -11.95 -10.29
C ARG A 33 -0.67 -11.43 -9.01
N TRP A 34 -0.20 -10.18 -9.03
CA TRP A 34 0.32 -9.52 -7.83
C TRP A 34 -0.74 -9.34 -6.75
N ILE A 35 -1.94 -8.90 -7.11
CA ILE A 35 -3.05 -8.75 -6.16
C ILE A 35 -3.41 -10.09 -5.53
N ALA A 36 -3.58 -11.15 -6.32
CA ALA A 36 -3.88 -12.48 -5.80
C ALA A 36 -2.79 -12.98 -4.83
N HIS A 37 -1.52 -12.72 -5.15
CA HIS A 37 -0.41 -13.05 -4.26
C HIS A 37 -0.47 -12.27 -2.95
N LEU A 38 -0.70 -10.96 -3.00
CA LEU A 38 -0.77 -10.09 -1.81
C LEU A 38 -2.00 -10.39 -0.93
N VAL A 39 -3.12 -10.79 -1.53
CA VAL A 39 -4.29 -11.31 -0.80
C VAL A 39 -3.93 -12.62 -0.10
N GLY A 40 -3.22 -13.53 -0.77
CA GLY A 40 -2.76 -14.79 -0.19
C GLY A 40 -1.79 -14.61 0.99
N GLU A 41 -1.09 -13.46 1.05
CA GLU A 41 -0.19 -13.10 2.15
C GLU A 41 -0.85 -12.20 3.21
N ASP A 42 -2.17 -12.01 3.18
CA ASP A 42 -2.90 -11.13 4.10
C ASP A 42 -2.38 -9.69 4.10
N GLN A 43 -1.85 -9.22 2.97
CA GLN A 43 -1.36 -7.85 2.83
C GLN A 43 -2.43 -6.88 2.32
N ILE A 44 -3.38 -7.40 1.55
CA ILE A 44 -4.42 -6.66 0.87
C ILE A 44 -5.75 -7.39 1.07
N GLU A 45 -6.81 -6.62 1.22
CA GLU A 45 -8.19 -7.09 1.22
C GLU A 45 -8.93 -6.57 -0.02
N LEU A 46 -9.79 -7.42 -0.57
CA LEU A 46 -10.72 -7.04 -1.64
C LEU A 46 -12.08 -6.79 -1.02
N ARG A 47 -12.64 -5.59 -1.25
CA ARG A 47 -13.96 -5.25 -0.72
C ARG A 47 -15.04 -6.08 -1.41
N GLU A 48 -15.96 -6.64 -0.64
CA GLU A 48 -17.09 -7.39 -1.19
C GLU A 48 -17.88 -6.54 -2.20
N GLY A 49 -18.33 -7.18 -3.29
CA GLY A 49 -19.00 -6.50 -4.40
C GLY A 49 -18.06 -5.81 -5.41
N GLY A 50 -16.74 -6.02 -5.31
CA GLY A 50 -15.76 -5.49 -6.28
C GLY A 50 -15.48 -3.98 -6.11
N GLY A 51 -15.87 -3.41 -4.98
CA GLY A 51 -15.87 -1.96 -4.75
C GLY A 51 -14.51 -1.32 -4.48
N GLY A 52 -13.46 -2.10 -4.20
CA GLY A 52 -12.14 -1.54 -4.00
C GLY A 52 -11.10 -2.54 -3.48
N VAL A 53 -9.86 -2.10 -3.50
CA VAL A 53 -8.68 -2.79 -2.98
C VAL A 53 -8.14 -1.97 -1.82
N THR A 54 -7.95 -2.58 -0.65
CA THR A 54 -7.45 -1.91 0.56
C THR A 54 -6.30 -2.70 1.18
N LEU A 55 -5.49 -2.06 2.02
CA LEU A 55 -4.57 -2.80 2.89
C LEU A 55 -5.39 -3.58 3.93
N SER A 56 -4.90 -4.75 4.33
CA SER A 56 -5.36 -5.38 5.57
C SER A 56 -4.96 -4.53 6.78
N GLU A 57 -5.65 -4.70 7.90
CA GLU A 57 -5.32 -4.00 9.14
C GLU A 57 -3.87 -4.29 9.59
N THR A 58 -3.44 -5.54 9.44
CA THR A 58 -2.06 -5.98 9.76
C THR A 58 -1.04 -5.28 8.88
N ALA A 59 -1.26 -5.24 7.57
CA ALA A 59 -0.33 -4.61 6.62
C ALA A 59 -0.28 -3.09 6.77
N LEU A 60 -1.43 -2.46 7.04
CA LEU A 60 -1.50 -1.04 7.35
C LEU A 60 -0.65 -0.70 8.58
N THR A 61 -0.78 -1.48 9.65
CA THR A 61 -0.02 -1.29 10.89
C THR A 61 1.48 -1.44 10.66
N LYS A 62 1.89 -2.53 9.99
CA LYS A 62 3.31 -2.79 9.69
C LYS A 62 3.92 -1.72 8.80
N LEU A 63 3.19 -1.29 7.77
CA LEU A 63 3.68 -0.26 6.84
C LEU A 63 3.79 1.10 7.51
N ARG A 64 2.84 1.45 8.40
CA ARG A 64 2.95 2.66 9.21
C ARG A 64 4.20 2.65 10.09
N ILE A 65 4.43 1.58 10.86
CA ILE A 65 5.63 1.44 11.70
C ILE A 65 6.90 1.58 10.85
N PHE A 66 6.97 0.88 9.71
CA PHE A 66 8.11 0.95 8.81
C PHE A 66 8.38 2.38 8.29
N LEU A 67 7.32 3.11 7.91
CA LEU A 67 7.46 4.48 7.43
C LEU A 67 7.85 5.47 8.54
N ASP A 68 7.29 5.30 9.74
CA ASP A 68 7.65 6.09 10.92
C ASP A 68 9.14 5.91 11.25
N GLU A 69 9.62 4.66 11.29
CA GLU A 69 11.04 4.34 11.52
C GLU A 69 11.96 4.91 10.42
N ALA A 70 11.56 4.80 9.15
CA ALA A 70 12.34 5.33 8.03
C ALA A 70 12.47 6.87 8.09
N CYS A 71 11.40 7.56 8.50
CA CYS A 71 11.39 9.01 8.69
C CYS A 71 12.26 9.44 9.88
N ASP A 72 12.23 8.70 11.00
CA ASP A 72 13.05 9.00 12.17
C ASP A 72 14.55 8.80 11.89
N VAL A 73 14.92 7.75 11.15
CA VAL A 73 16.31 7.54 10.69
C VAL A 73 16.76 8.68 9.77
N SER A 74 15.87 9.18 8.90
CA SER A 74 16.16 10.32 8.03
C SER A 74 16.43 11.59 8.86
N ASN A 75 15.64 11.85 9.89
CA ASN A 75 15.85 12.97 10.82
C ASN A 75 17.18 12.86 11.58
N TRP A 76 17.56 11.65 11.99
CA TRP A 76 18.85 11.42 12.65
C TRP A 76 20.04 11.70 11.71
N LEU A 77 19.99 11.22 10.47
CA LEU A 77 21.05 11.45 9.48
C LEU A 77 21.19 12.92 9.08
N VAL A 78 20.10 13.68 9.08
CA VAL A 78 20.13 15.14 8.85
C VAL A 78 20.71 15.87 10.06
N SER A 79 20.37 15.45 11.28
CA SER A 79 20.87 16.07 12.52
C SER A 79 22.38 15.87 12.74
N VAL A 80 22.93 14.70 12.39
CA VAL A 80 24.38 14.40 12.55
C VAL A 80 25.28 15.11 11.53
N ARG A 81 24.70 15.67 10.46
CA ARG A 81 25.44 16.40 9.41
C ARG A 81 25.57 17.91 9.66
N HIS A 82 25.00 18.41 10.76
CA HIS A 82 25.10 19.81 11.20
C HIS A 82 25.90 19.93 12.50
#